data_AF-A0A357CM69-F1
#
_entry.id   AF-A0A357CM69-F1
#
_cell.length_a   1.000
_cell.length_b   1.000
_cell.length_c   1.000
_cell.angle_alpha   90.00
_cell.angle_beta   90.00
_cell.angle_gamma   90.00
#
_symmetry.space_group_name_H-M   'P 1'
#
loop_
_entity.id
_entity.type
_entity.pdbx_description
1 polymer ?
#
loop_
_entity_poly.entity_id
_entity_poly.type
_entity_poly.pdbx_seq_one_letter_code
_entity_poly.pdbx_strand_id
1 'polypeptide(L)'
;MEKLFVLMLSYLLGGMLFGEIIAFLSQVDVRKKGSGNPGATNIYRILGPLFGIIVLLGDGLKGVVGTLISTWLGRPELAPWCGLAVIVGHNWPLQFKFQGGKGIATSLGTIIVLVPETLFILVPLWIITLILSGYVSLSSIIAASVLPWACLYFYPGEWSLFIYAAVACALAIFRHRSNIQRIINGNENRIFRPKAKEDKT
;
A
#
# COMPACT_ATOMS: atom_id res chain seq x y z
N MET A 1 15.39 16.89 -17.78
CA MET A 1 14.44 16.03 -18.51
C MET A 1 14.53 14.56 -18.07
N GLU A 2 15.74 14.01 -17.94
CA GLU A 2 15.94 12.60 -17.53
C GLU A 2 15.33 12.25 -16.15
N LYS A 3 15.54 13.06 -15.10
CA LYS A 3 14.95 12.80 -13.76
C LYS A 3 13.42 12.69 -13.79
N LEU A 4 12.76 13.58 -14.52
CA LEU A 4 11.31 13.59 -14.65
C LEU A 4 10.82 12.33 -15.38
N PHE A 5 11.53 11.91 -16.42
CA PHE A 5 11.23 10.69 -17.16
C PHE A 5 11.29 9.45 -16.26
N VAL A 6 12.35 9.32 -15.45
CA VAL A 6 12.49 8.20 -14.49
C VAL A 6 11.32 8.16 -13.50
N LEU A 7 10.96 9.31 -12.91
CA LEU A 7 9.83 9.42 -11.99
C LEU A 7 8.48 9.10 -12.65
N MET A 8 8.29 9.54 -13.91
CA MET A 8 7.09 9.21 -14.69
C MET A 8 6.98 7.72 -14.94
N LEU A 9 8.07 7.03 -15.27
CA LEU A 9 8.06 5.57 -15.45
C LEU A 9 7.63 4.86 -14.16
N SER A 10 8.20 5.23 -13.01
CA SER A 10 7.80 4.65 -11.72
C SER A 10 6.34 4.93 -11.38
N TYR A 11 5.84 6.14 -11.66
CA TYR A 11 4.41 6.48 -11.48
C TYR A 11 3.49 5.64 -12.38
N LEU A 12 3.81 5.53 -13.67
CA LEU A 12 2.99 4.74 -14.61
C LEU A 12 2.98 3.25 -14.25
N LEU A 13 4.12 2.71 -13.81
CA LEU A 13 4.21 1.34 -13.30
C LEU A 13 3.31 1.14 -12.07
N GLY A 14 3.32 2.10 -11.15
CA GLY A 14 2.45 2.09 -9.96
C GLY A 14 0.97 2.01 -10.33
N GLY A 15 0.59 2.61 -11.45
CA GLY A 15 -0.79 2.63 -11.94
C GLY A 15 -1.31 1.32 -12.50
N MET A 16 -0.48 0.29 -12.63
CA MET A 16 -0.93 -1.07 -12.90
C MET A 16 -1.60 -1.66 -11.66
N LEU A 17 -2.91 -1.49 -11.54
CA LEU A 17 -3.70 -1.96 -10.39
C LEU A 17 -3.98 -3.47 -10.52
N PHE A 18 -3.17 -4.31 -9.87
CA PHE A 18 -3.34 -5.77 -9.94
C PHE A 18 -4.72 -6.25 -9.49
N GLY A 19 -5.34 -5.60 -8.51
CA GLY A 19 -6.69 -5.95 -8.11
C GLY A 19 -7.76 -5.66 -9.17
N GLU A 20 -7.61 -4.61 -9.98
CA GLU A 20 -8.50 -4.37 -11.13
C GLU A 20 -8.25 -5.42 -12.22
N ILE A 21 -6.99 -5.77 -12.49
CA ILE A 21 -6.63 -6.80 -13.47
C ILE A 21 -7.26 -8.14 -13.08
N ILE A 22 -7.06 -8.58 -11.84
CA ILE A 22 -7.60 -9.86 -11.34
C ILE A 22 -9.14 -9.84 -11.30
N ALA A 23 -9.74 -8.72 -10.88
CA ALA A 23 -11.19 -8.60 -10.86
C ALA A 23 -11.79 -8.65 -12.28
N PHE A 24 -11.17 -7.97 -13.25
CA PHE A 24 -11.55 -8.03 -14.66
C PHE A 24 -11.46 -9.45 -15.22
N LEU A 25 -10.34 -10.15 -15.00
CA LEU A 25 -10.16 -11.53 -15.44
C LEU A 25 -11.17 -12.49 -14.80
N SER A 26 -11.65 -12.15 -13.60
CA SER A 26 -12.68 -12.91 -12.88
C SER A 26 -14.11 -12.45 -13.18
N GLN A 27 -14.31 -11.55 -14.16
CA GLN A 27 -15.60 -10.97 -14.52
C GLN A 27 -16.35 -10.30 -13.35
N VAL A 28 -15.60 -9.67 -12.43
CA VAL A 28 -16.13 -8.97 -11.27
C VAL A 28 -15.75 -7.50 -11.30
N ASP A 29 -16.73 -6.64 -11.02
CA ASP A 29 -16.50 -5.22 -10.77
C ASP A 29 -16.10 -5.00 -9.30
N VAL A 30 -14.79 -4.78 -9.05
CA VAL A 30 -14.24 -4.59 -7.70
C VAL A 30 -14.77 -3.31 -7.03
N ARG A 31 -15.16 -2.31 -7.82
CA ARG A 31 -15.62 -1.01 -7.29
C ARG A 31 -17.04 -1.08 -6.73
N LYS A 32 -17.82 -2.06 -7.17
CA LYS A 32 -19.20 -2.30 -6.70
C LYS A 32 -19.31 -3.34 -5.58
N LYS A 33 -18.21 -3.99 -5.19
CA LYS A 33 -18.22 -5.08 -4.20
C LYS A 33 -17.31 -4.79 -3.00
N GLY A 34 -17.70 -5.35 -1.85
CA GLY A 34 -16.95 -5.24 -0.60
C GLY A 34 -16.72 -3.80 -0.18
N SER A 35 -15.47 -3.38 -0.09
CA SER A 35 -15.08 -1.99 0.24
C SER A 35 -14.97 -1.06 -0.97
N GLY A 36 -15.11 -1.58 -2.19
CA GLY A 36 -14.90 -0.84 -3.43
C GLY A 36 -13.43 -0.53 -3.75
N ASN A 37 -12.48 -0.92 -2.88
CA ASN A 37 -11.05 -0.65 -3.08
C ASN A 37 -10.39 -1.76 -3.92
N PRO A 38 -9.52 -1.44 -4.89
CA PRO A 38 -8.86 -2.45 -5.74
C PRO A 38 -7.64 -3.11 -5.06
N GLY A 39 -7.50 -3.04 -3.73
CA GLY A 39 -6.39 -3.64 -2.99
C GLY A 39 -6.62 -5.10 -2.59
N ALA A 40 -5.52 -5.77 -2.23
CA ALA A 40 -5.48 -7.19 -1.85
C ALA A 40 -6.54 -7.61 -0.82
N THR A 41 -6.78 -6.81 0.23
CA THR A 41 -7.78 -7.14 1.27
C THR A 41 -9.21 -7.19 0.73
N ASN A 42 -9.55 -6.37 -0.27
CA ASN A 42 -10.89 -6.41 -0.86
C ASN A 42 -11.04 -7.61 -1.79
N ILE A 43 -10.02 -7.86 -2.60
CA ILE A 43 -9.97 -9.02 -3.49
C ILE A 43 -10.03 -10.33 -2.70
N TYR A 44 -9.31 -10.42 -1.57
CA TYR A 44 -9.41 -11.53 -0.62
C TYR A 44 -10.87 -11.80 -0.22
N ARG A 45 -11.64 -10.74 0.08
CA ARG A 45 -13.04 -10.85 0.53
C ARG A 45 -14.00 -11.24 -0.60
N ILE A 46 -13.72 -10.82 -1.83
CA ILE A 46 -14.64 -10.97 -2.96
C ILE A 46 -14.37 -12.26 -3.77
N LEU A 47 -13.09 -12.56 -4.00
CA LEU A 47 -12.63 -13.64 -4.88
C LEU A 47 -11.90 -14.75 -4.11
N GLY A 48 -11.52 -14.51 -2.85
CA GLY A 48 -10.89 -15.52 -1.99
C GLY A 48 -9.38 -15.31 -1.79
N PRO A 49 -8.78 -16.14 -0.92
CA PRO A 49 -7.42 -15.95 -0.41
C PRO A 49 -6.35 -15.97 -1.49
N LEU A 50 -6.43 -16.91 -2.44
CA LEU A 50 -5.46 -17.06 -3.52
C LEU A 50 -5.32 -15.76 -4.32
N PHE A 51 -6.44 -15.19 -4.78
CA PHE A 51 -6.45 -13.95 -5.54
C PHE A 51 -6.00 -12.75 -4.70
N GLY A 52 -6.35 -12.72 -3.42
CA GLY A 52 -5.85 -11.70 -2.49
C GLY A 52 -4.32 -11.72 -2.39
N ILE A 53 -3.71 -12.90 -2.29
CA ILE A 53 -2.25 -13.07 -2.24
C ILE A 53 -1.61 -12.67 -3.57
N ILE A 54 -2.18 -13.07 -4.72
CA ILE A 54 -1.66 -12.68 -6.03
C ILE A 54 -1.62 -11.15 -6.17
N VAL A 55 -2.68 -10.46 -5.75
CA VAL A 55 -2.73 -8.99 -5.80
C VAL A 55 -1.72 -8.37 -4.83
N LEU A 56 -1.57 -8.94 -3.62
CA LEU A 56 -0.58 -8.49 -2.65
C LEU A 56 0.85 -8.58 -3.23
N LEU A 57 1.18 -9.72 -3.82
CA LEU A 57 2.50 -9.96 -4.43
C LEU A 57 2.72 -9.08 -5.65
N GLY A 58 1.73 -8.93 -6.54
CA GLY A 58 1.84 -8.07 -7.72
C GLY A 58 2.00 -6.59 -7.35
N ASP A 59 1.19 -6.09 -6.41
CA ASP A 59 1.29 -4.71 -5.93
C ASP A 59 2.57 -4.45 -5.14
N GLY A 60 3.12 -5.45 -4.44
CA GLY A 60 4.43 -5.38 -3.79
C GLY A 60 5.58 -5.39 -4.80
N LEU A 61 5.54 -6.32 -5.76
CA LEU A 61 6.56 -6.45 -6.80
C LEU A 61 6.69 -5.19 -7.64
N LYS A 62 5.57 -4.56 -8.03
CA LYS A 62 5.66 -3.27 -8.73
C LYS A 62 6.29 -2.18 -7.86
N GLY A 63 6.12 -2.22 -6.53
CA GLY A 63 6.80 -1.31 -5.61
C GLY A 63 8.31 -1.50 -5.62
N VAL A 64 8.76 -2.76 -5.61
CA VAL A 64 10.18 -3.13 -5.75
C VAL A 64 10.74 -2.63 -7.09
N VAL A 65 10.11 -3.04 -8.19
CA VAL A 65 10.55 -2.69 -9.55
C VAL A 65 10.51 -1.18 -9.75
N GLY A 66 9.43 -0.51 -9.36
CA GLY A 66 9.25 0.93 -9.52
C GLY A 66 10.31 1.75 -8.79
N THR A 67 10.80 1.25 -7.66
CA THR A 67 11.90 1.88 -6.92
C THR A 67 13.25 1.67 -7.62
N LEU A 68 13.51 0.44 -8.08
CA LEU A 68 14.78 0.02 -8.71
C LEU A 68 14.99 0.57 -10.12
N ILE A 69 13.95 1.03 -10.82
CA ILE A 69 14.07 1.65 -12.16
C ILE A 69 15.17 2.72 -12.19
N SER A 70 15.23 3.56 -11.16
CA SER A 70 16.25 4.61 -11.07
C SER A 70 17.67 4.07 -11.00
N THR A 71 17.90 3.03 -10.20
CA THR A 71 19.19 2.35 -10.09
C THR A 71 19.60 1.72 -11.43
N TRP A 72 18.68 1.05 -12.12
CA TRP A 72 18.95 0.45 -13.44
C TRP A 72 19.26 1.48 -14.53
N LEU A 73 18.75 2.69 -14.37
CA LEU A 73 19.04 3.83 -15.26
C LEU A 73 20.25 4.67 -14.78
N GLY A 74 21.03 4.18 -13.81
CA GLY A 74 22.24 4.85 -13.34
C GLY A 74 21.97 6.12 -12.53
N ARG A 75 20.82 6.19 -11.86
CA ARG A 75 20.38 7.31 -11.00
C ARG A 75 19.92 6.82 -9.61
N PRO A 76 20.73 6.03 -8.87
CA PRO A 76 20.32 5.45 -7.59
C PRO A 76 19.89 6.50 -6.55
N GLU A 77 20.35 7.73 -6.66
CA GLU A 77 19.93 8.86 -5.81
C GLU A 77 18.44 9.22 -5.98
N LEU A 78 17.79 8.74 -7.05
CA LEU A 78 16.36 8.92 -7.28
C LEU A 78 15.49 7.82 -6.68
N ALA A 79 16.07 6.77 -6.10
CA ALA A 79 15.32 5.61 -5.60
C ALA A 79 14.23 5.98 -4.58
N PRO A 80 14.47 6.84 -3.56
CA PRO A 80 13.41 7.24 -2.62
C PRO A 80 12.24 7.96 -3.30
N TRP A 81 12.55 8.80 -4.30
CA TRP A 81 11.55 9.55 -5.07
C TRP A 81 10.78 8.66 -6.04
N CYS A 82 11.44 7.65 -6.62
CA CYS A 82 10.80 6.63 -7.45
C CYS A 82 9.87 5.73 -6.61
N GLY A 83 10.29 5.42 -5.38
CA GLY A 83 9.44 4.77 -4.37
C GLY A 83 8.17 5.56 -4.08
N LEU A 84 8.28 6.88 -3.87
CA LEU A 84 7.09 7.73 -3.73
C LEU A 84 6.25 7.76 -5.01
N ALA A 85 6.88 7.90 -6.18
CA ALA A 85 6.18 7.97 -7.45
C ALA A 85 5.34 6.72 -7.72
N VAL A 86 5.88 5.51 -7.45
CA VAL A 86 5.14 4.26 -7.62
C VAL A 86 3.98 4.11 -6.62
N ILE A 87 4.15 4.57 -5.37
CA ILE A 87 3.06 4.62 -4.38
C ILE A 87 1.95 5.58 -4.85
N VAL A 88 2.32 6.78 -5.32
CA VAL A 88 1.38 7.77 -5.85
C VAL A 88 0.66 7.23 -7.08
N GLY A 89 1.37 6.55 -7.98
CA GLY A 89 0.80 5.86 -9.14
C GLY A 89 -0.24 4.82 -8.76
N HIS A 90 0.02 4.02 -7.73
CA HIS A 90 -0.96 3.06 -7.20
C HIS A 90 -2.18 3.75 -6.56
N ASN A 91 -1.97 4.86 -5.84
CA ASN A 91 -3.04 5.55 -5.11
C ASN A 91 -3.96 6.35 -6.04
N TRP A 92 -3.37 6.98 -7.06
CA TRP A 92 -4.04 7.85 -8.03
C TRP A 92 -3.53 7.59 -9.45
N PRO A 93 -3.85 6.42 -10.03
CA PRO A 93 -3.47 6.08 -11.39
C PRO A 93 -4.26 6.90 -12.42
N LEU A 94 -3.54 7.42 -13.42
CA LEU A 94 -4.12 8.20 -14.52
C LEU A 94 -5.20 7.41 -15.27
N GLN A 95 -4.94 6.12 -15.53
CA GLN A 95 -5.79 5.22 -16.32
C GLN A 95 -7.16 4.95 -15.66
N PHE A 96 -7.26 5.13 -14.34
CA PHE A 96 -8.50 4.93 -13.58
C PHE A 96 -9.01 6.25 -12.98
N LYS A 97 -8.85 7.37 -13.70
CA LYS A 97 -9.34 8.71 -13.30
C LYS A 97 -8.88 9.09 -11.89
N PHE A 98 -7.64 8.76 -11.54
CA PHE A 98 -7.04 9.00 -10.22
C PHE A 98 -7.72 8.26 -9.06
N GLN A 99 -8.43 7.17 -9.33
CA GLN A 99 -9.11 6.37 -8.32
C GLN A 99 -8.42 5.01 -8.15
N GLY A 100 -7.38 4.96 -7.32
CA GLY A 100 -6.61 3.74 -7.07
C GLY A 100 -6.78 3.15 -5.67
N GLY A 101 -5.80 2.35 -5.26
CA GLY A 101 -5.78 1.68 -3.96
C GLY A 101 -5.30 2.57 -2.83
N LYS A 102 -4.76 1.96 -1.77
CA LYS A 102 -4.22 2.67 -0.60
C LYS A 102 -2.70 2.59 -0.47
N GLY A 103 -2.04 1.84 -1.35
CA GLY A 103 -0.59 1.84 -1.47
C GLY A 103 0.15 0.95 -0.49
N ILE A 104 -0.49 0.32 0.51
CA ILE A 104 0.24 -0.44 1.56
C ILE A 104 1.15 -1.55 1.00
N ALA A 105 0.64 -2.37 0.08
CA ALA A 105 1.43 -3.43 -0.54
C ALA A 105 2.58 -2.86 -1.39
N THR A 106 2.31 -1.81 -2.16
CA THR A 106 3.32 -1.10 -2.94
C THR A 106 4.38 -0.47 -2.04
N SER A 107 3.99 0.18 -0.95
CA SER A 107 4.88 0.73 0.08
C SER A 107 5.73 -0.35 0.74
N LEU A 108 5.19 -1.55 0.98
CA LEU A 108 6.00 -2.67 1.47
C LEU A 108 7.11 -3.02 0.47
N GLY A 109 6.78 -3.06 -0.83
CA GLY A 109 7.77 -3.25 -1.89
C GLY A 109 8.86 -2.18 -1.93
N THR A 110 8.49 -0.91 -1.79
CA THR A 110 9.46 0.20 -1.75
C THR A 110 10.30 0.17 -0.47
N ILE A 111 9.73 -0.22 0.67
CA ILE A 111 10.45 -0.42 1.95
C ILE A 111 11.50 -1.53 1.83
N ILE A 112 11.17 -2.66 1.19
CA ILE A 112 12.11 -3.77 0.98
C ILE A 112 13.37 -3.31 0.23
N VAL A 113 13.20 -2.38 -0.72
CA VAL A 113 14.34 -1.86 -1.51
C VAL A 113 15.11 -0.78 -0.76
N LEU A 114 14.42 0.15 -0.11
CA LEU A 114 15.04 1.36 0.43
C LEU A 114 15.52 1.21 1.85
N VAL A 115 14.71 0.56 2.70
CA VAL A 115 14.89 0.54 4.15
C VAL A 115 14.50 -0.81 4.78
N PRO A 116 15.05 -1.95 4.31
CA PRO A 116 14.59 -3.29 4.71
C PRO A 116 14.74 -3.57 6.21
N GLU A 117 15.75 -3.02 6.88
CA GLU A 117 15.96 -3.17 8.33
C GLU A 117 14.76 -2.66 9.14
N THR A 118 14.02 -1.67 8.64
CA THR A 118 12.80 -1.18 9.32
C THR A 118 11.73 -2.27 9.47
N LEU A 119 11.73 -3.29 8.61
CA LEU A 119 10.75 -4.38 8.66
C LEU A 119 10.83 -5.19 9.96
N PHE A 120 12.00 -5.23 10.63
CA PHE A 120 12.15 -5.85 11.95
C PHE A 120 11.28 -5.18 13.01
N ILE A 121 10.89 -3.91 12.83
CA ILE A 121 9.95 -3.20 13.71
C ILE A 121 8.55 -3.22 13.11
N LEU A 122 8.41 -2.92 11.82
CA LEU A 122 7.11 -2.67 11.20
C LEU A 122 6.24 -3.92 11.09
N VAL A 123 6.83 -5.07 10.71
CA VAL A 123 6.07 -6.31 10.53
C VAL A 123 5.54 -6.85 11.87
N PRO A 124 6.36 -6.99 12.94
CA PRO A 124 5.84 -7.39 14.23
C PRO A 124 4.77 -6.44 14.76
N LEU A 125 4.99 -5.13 14.65
CA LEU A 125 4.01 -4.13 15.09
C LEU A 125 2.67 -4.25 14.34
N TRP A 126 2.74 -4.47 13.02
CA TRP A 126 1.54 -4.67 12.19
C TRP A 126 0.79 -5.94 12.60
N ILE A 127 1.50 -7.06 12.81
CA ILE A 127 0.93 -8.35 13.22
C ILE A 127 0.29 -8.24 14.60
N ILE A 128 1.00 -7.69 15.59
CA ILE A 128 0.49 -7.50 16.95
C ILE A 128 -0.77 -6.65 16.92
N THR A 129 -0.75 -5.51 16.22
CA THR A 129 -1.93 -4.65 16.07
C THR A 129 -3.08 -5.40 15.39
N LEU A 130 -2.79 -6.24 14.40
CA LEU A 130 -3.82 -6.98 13.68
C LEU A 130 -4.49 -8.01 14.58
N ILE A 131 -3.71 -8.77 15.35
CA ILE A 131 -4.21 -9.80 16.26
C ILE A 131 -5.05 -9.15 17.37
N LEU A 132 -4.58 -8.05 17.95
CA LEU A 132 -5.27 -7.38 19.06
C LEU A 132 -6.55 -6.66 18.62
N SER A 133 -6.55 -6.00 17.45
CA SER A 133 -7.68 -5.17 17.00
C SER A 133 -8.62 -5.88 16.03
N GLY A 134 -8.10 -6.82 15.23
CA GLY A 134 -8.76 -7.40 14.06
C GLY A 134 -8.85 -6.47 12.84
N TYR A 135 -8.31 -5.25 12.90
CA TYR A 135 -8.41 -4.25 11.82
C TYR A 135 -7.13 -4.14 10.99
N VAL A 136 -7.17 -4.66 9.76
CA VAL A 136 -6.06 -4.52 8.78
C VAL A 136 -5.70 -3.05 8.52
N SER A 137 -6.70 -2.17 8.48
CA SER A 137 -6.48 -0.74 8.28
C SER A 137 -5.74 -0.09 9.45
N LEU A 138 -6.06 -0.46 10.70
CA LEU A 138 -5.40 0.10 11.88
C LEU A 138 -3.95 -0.33 11.93
N SER A 139 -3.68 -1.63 11.74
CA SER A 139 -2.31 -2.17 11.65
C SER A 139 -1.46 -1.44 10.62
N SER A 140 -2.03 -1.18 9.44
CA SER A 140 -1.34 -0.50 8.36
C SER A 140 -1.03 0.96 8.67
N ILE A 141 -1.96 1.67 9.32
CA ILE A 141 -1.75 3.06 9.76
C ILE A 141 -0.65 3.11 10.82
N ILE A 142 -0.71 2.26 11.83
CA ILE A 142 0.28 2.24 12.92
C ILE A 142 1.67 1.93 12.38
N ALA A 143 1.81 0.90 11.54
CA ALA A 143 3.09 0.59 10.90
C ALA A 143 3.60 1.76 10.04
N ALA A 144 2.74 2.40 9.24
CA ALA A 144 3.13 3.55 8.42
C ALA A 144 3.59 4.74 9.29
N SER A 145 2.92 5.00 10.42
CA SER A 145 3.30 6.06 11.37
C SER A 145 4.66 5.83 12.03
N VAL A 146 5.08 4.57 12.19
CA VAL A 146 6.37 4.21 12.79
C VAL A 146 7.52 4.23 11.78
N LEU A 147 7.24 4.10 10.48
CA LEU A 147 8.26 4.05 9.42
C LEU A 147 9.29 5.22 9.47
N PRO A 148 8.91 6.50 9.63
CA PRO A 148 9.89 7.60 9.69
C PRO A 148 10.85 7.48 10.87
N TRP A 149 10.34 7.04 12.03
CA TRP A 149 11.14 6.85 13.24
C TRP A 149 12.06 5.64 13.12
N ALA A 150 11.58 4.56 12.52
CA ALA A 150 12.41 3.40 12.20
C ALA A 150 13.54 3.78 11.22
N CYS A 151 13.29 4.68 10.26
CA CYS A 151 14.33 5.19 9.37
C CYS A 151 15.39 6.00 10.12
N LEU A 152 15.00 6.89 11.04
CA LEU A 152 15.96 7.62 11.88
C LEU A 152 16.83 6.70 12.75
N TYR A 153 16.26 5.59 13.21
CA TYR A 153 16.96 4.62 14.04
C TYR A 153 17.97 3.77 13.24
N PHE A 154 17.55 3.18 12.12
CA PHE A 154 18.41 2.29 11.33
C PHE A 154 19.33 2.99 10.33
N TYR A 155 18.95 4.19 9.85
CA TYR A 155 19.72 4.97 8.86
C TYR A 155 19.94 6.41 9.35
N PRO A 156 20.66 6.60 10.46
CA PRO A 156 20.90 7.93 11.00
C PRO A 156 21.66 8.80 9.99
N GLY A 157 21.16 10.02 9.75
CA GLY A 157 21.74 10.97 8.80
C GLY A 157 21.24 10.87 7.36
N GLU A 158 20.51 9.80 7.01
CA GLU A 158 19.94 9.60 5.66
C GLU A 158 18.61 10.34 5.49
N TRP A 159 18.68 11.67 5.39
CA TRP A 159 17.50 12.54 5.30
C TRP A 159 16.58 12.24 4.12
N SER A 160 17.12 11.74 3.00
CA SER A 160 16.32 11.35 1.84
C SER A 160 15.37 10.19 2.17
N LEU A 161 15.81 9.21 2.96
CA LEU A 161 15.03 8.07 3.42
C LEU A 161 14.00 8.50 4.47
N PHE A 162 14.38 9.40 5.37
CA PHE A 162 13.43 9.99 6.33
C PHE A 162 12.30 10.75 5.62
N ILE A 163 12.62 11.59 4.63
CA ILE A 163 11.61 12.34 3.86
C ILE A 163 10.70 11.38 3.09
N TYR A 164 11.28 10.37 2.42
CA TYR A 164 10.51 9.31 1.79
C TYR A 164 9.53 8.65 2.77
N ALA A 165 10.01 8.26 3.95
CA ALA A 165 9.21 7.60 4.97
C ALA A 165 8.09 8.51 5.50
N ALA A 166 8.40 9.78 5.77
CA ALA A 166 7.42 10.77 6.25
C ALA A 166 6.32 11.01 5.22
N VAL A 167 6.68 11.13 3.94
CA VAL A 167 5.69 11.28 2.86
C VAL A 167 4.88 9.99 2.68
N ALA A 168 5.51 8.81 2.68
CA ALA A 168 4.81 7.53 2.59
C ALA A 168 3.81 7.34 3.75
N CYS A 169 4.18 7.73 4.97
CA CYS A 169 3.30 7.79 6.14
C CYS A 169 2.09 8.70 5.90
N ALA A 170 2.33 9.95 5.48
CA ALA A 170 1.27 10.90 5.20
C ALA A 170 0.29 10.39 4.12
N LEU A 171 0.83 9.80 3.04
CA LEU A 171 0.04 9.17 1.98
C LEU A 171 -0.81 8.01 2.53
N ALA A 172 -0.23 7.13 3.34
CA ALA A 172 -0.94 6.01 3.93
C ALA A 172 -2.11 6.50 4.82
N ILE A 173 -1.86 7.45 5.72
CA ILE A 173 -2.90 8.03 6.58
C ILE A 173 -4.00 8.68 5.74
N PHE A 174 -3.64 9.50 4.75
CA PHE A 174 -4.61 10.18 3.88
C PHE A 174 -5.52 9.20 3.12
N ARG A 175 -4.95 8.11 2.59
CA ARG A 175 -5.70 7.06 1.89
C ARG A 175 -6.57 6.24 2.84
N HIS A 176 -6.25 6.22 4.13
CA HIS A 176 -7.03 5.52 5.15
C HIS A 176 -8.07 6.38 5.87
N ARG A 177 -8.25 7.66 5.53
CA ARG A 177 -9.25 8.55 6.18
C ARG A 177 -10.66 7.93 6.30
N SER A 178 -11.12 7.22 5.27
CA SER A 178 -12.43 6.55 5.32
C SER A 178 -12.46 5.36 6.28
N ASN A 179 -11.34 4.66 6.46
CA ASN A 179 -11.20 3.59 7.45
C ASN A 179 -11.11 4.15 8.86
N ILE A 180 -10.39 5.25 9.05
CA ILE A 180 -10.33 5.94 10.34
C ILE A 180 -11.75 6.33 10.78
N GLN A 181 -12.53 6.95 9.88
CA GLN A 181 -13.93 7.27 10.16
C GLN A 181 -14.75 6.02 10.52
N ARG A 182 -14.56 4.91 9.80
CA ARG A 182 -15.27 3.66 10.09
C ARG A 182 -14.86 3.02 11.42
N ILE A 183 -13.58 3.13 11.81
CA ILE A 183 -13.10 2.66 13.12
C ILE A 183 -13.75 3.48 14.24
N ILE A 184 -13.76 4.81 14.11
CA ILE A 184 -14.39 5.72 15.07
C ILE A 184 -15.88 5.42 15.19
N ASN A 185 -16.56 5.18 14.06
CA ASN A 185 -17.98 4.84 14.02
C ASN A 185 -18.28 3.38 14.41
N GLY A 186 -17.27 2.56 14.73
CA GLY A 186 -17.44 1.16 15.12
C GLY A 186 -17.89 0.21 13.99
N ASN A 187 -17.81 0.62 12.72
CA ASN A 187 -18.31 -0.14 11.57
C ASN A 187 -17.21 -0.58 10.57
N GLU A 188 -15.93 -0.47 10.94
CA GLU A 188 -14.82 -1.01 10.15
C GLU A 188 -14.82 -2.55 10.16
N ASN A 189 -14.43 -3.15 9.03
CA ASN A 189 -14.46 -4.59 8.88
C ASN A 189 -13.28 -5.26 9.61
N ARG A 190 -13.60 -6.19 10.50
CA ARG A 190 -12.62 -7.06 11.17
C ARG A 190 -12.29 -8.27 10.31
N ILE A 191 -11.04 -8.73 10.33
CA ILE A 191 -10.63 -9.92 9.57
C ILE A 191 -11.03 -11.23 10.29
N PHE A 192 -11.05 -11.23 11.63
CA PHE A 192 -11.32 -12.42 12.46
C PHE A 192 -12.75 -12.53 12.99
N ARG A 193 -13.60 -11.51 12.80
CA ARG A 193 -15.02 -11.56 13.21
C ARG A 193 -15.91 -11.39 11.98
N PRO A 194 -16.69 -12.41 11.58
CA PRO A 194 -17.73 -12.24 10.59
C PRO A 194 -18.73 -11.17 11.06
N LYS A 195 -19.28 -10.36 10.15
CA LYS A 195 -20.47 -9.58 10.48
C LYS A 195 -21.56 -10.57 10.91
N ALA A 196 -22.19 -10.34 12.06
CA ALA A 196 -23.44 -11.02 12.38
C ALA A 196 -24.38 -10.81 11.18
N LYS A 197 -25.06 -11.88 10.73
CA LYS A 197 -26.13 -11.72 9.74
C LYS A 197 -27.09 -10.69 10.33
N GLU A 198 -27.28 -9.56 9.64
CA GLU A 198 -28.49 -8.77 9.88
C GLU A 198 -29.63 -9.72 9.58
N ASP A 199 -30.38 -10.10 10.62
CA ASP A 199 -31.66 -10.76 10.46
C ASP A 199 -32.49 -9.83 9.59
N LYS A 200 -32.69 -10.24 8.33
CA LYS A 200 -33.69 -9.64 7.47
C LYS A 200 -35.04 -10.03 8.07
N THR A 201 -35.54 -9.23 9.00
CA THR A 201 -36.97 -9.18 9.32
C THR A 201 -37.75 -8.61 8.16
#